data_AF-A0A3D4NK16-F1
#
_entry.id   AF-A0A3D4NK16-F1
#
_cell.length_a   1.000
_cell.length_b   1.000
_cell.length_c   1.000
_cell.angle_alpha   90.00
_cell.angle_beta   90.00
_cell.angle_gamma   90.00
#
_symmetry.space_group_name_H-M   'P 1'
#
loop_
_entity.id
_entity.type
_entity.pdbx_description
1 polymer ?
#
loop_
_entity_poly.entity_id
_entity_poly.type
_entity_poly.pdbx_seq_one_letter_code
_entity_poly.pdbx_strand_id
1 'polypeptide(L)'
;MKALRFCAASLAALSLTVSAAAFAHETGDPSEKVTVLQDQMLKNVPGKKALMIEVDYKPGQSSIAHKHEGTAMAYVLSGTITSQVKGEKAITYKTGEYWYEPAGS
;
A
#
# COMPACT_ATOMS: atom_id res chain seq x y z
N MET A 1 56.99 -27.77 39.47
CA MET A 1 56.78 -27.28 38.09
C MET A 1 56.34 -28.46 37.23
N LYS A 2 55.22 -28.32 36.50
CA LYS A 2 54.59 -29.32 35.60
C LYS A 2 53.98 -30.54 36.32
N ALA A 3 52.80 -31.07 35.99
CA ALA A 3 51.80 -30.72 34.99
C ALA A 3 50.42 -31.21 35.43
N LEU A 4 49.42 -30.46 34.99
CA LEU A 4 47.99 -30.58 35.15
C LEU A 4 47.40 -31.72 34.27
N ARG A 5 46.43 -32.49 34.78
CA ARG A 5 45.55 -33.34 33.96
C ARG A 5 44.10 -33.15 34.39
N PHE A 6 43.41 -32.29 33.65
CA PHE A 6 41.96 -32.10 33.70
C PHE A 6 41.27 -33.24 32.96
N CYS A 7 40.38 -33.95 33.64
CA CYS A 7 39.31 -34.74 33.01
C CYS A 7 37.98 -34.10 33.44
N ALA A 8 37.43 -33.24 32.59
CA ALA A 8 36.04 -32.85 32.66
C ALA A 8 35.56 -32.68 31.22
N ALA A 9 34.93 -33.71 30.68
CA ALA A 9 34.24 -33.63 29.41
C ALA A 9 32.94 -32.84 29.62
N SER A 10 32.95 -31.56 29.29
CA SER A 10 31.75 -30.74 29.22
C SER A 10 31.04 -31.01 27.89
N LEU A 11 29.91 -31.71 27.97
CA LEU A 11 28.97 -31.91 26.87
C LEU A 11 28.34 -30.55 26.51
N ALA A 12 28.84 -29.90 25.46
CA ALA A 12 28.22 -28.69 24.93
C ALA A 12 26.93 -29.08 24.18
N ALA A 13 25.78 -28.84 24.79
CA ALA A 13 24.49 -28.94 24.12
C ALA A 13 24.35 -27.79 23.12
N LEU A 14 24.43 -28.11 21.82
CA LEU A 14 24.23 -27.14 20.74
C LEU A 14 22.72 -26.97 20.51
N SER A 15 22.12 -25.96 21.15
CA SER A 15 20.74 -25.55 20.91
C SER A 15 20.65 -24.89 19.53
N LEU A 16 20.30 -25.63 18.48
CA LEU A 16 19.87 -25.02 17.22
C LEU A 16 18.50 -24.37 17.44
N THR A 17 18.48 -23.07 17.68
CA THR A 17 17.27 -22.26 17.54
C THR A 17 16.96 -22.14 16.06
N VAL A 18 16.06 -23.00 15.56
CA VAL A 18 15.42 -22.79 14.27
C VAL A 18 14.61 -21.50 14.38
N SER A 19 15.15 -20.39 13.86
CA SER A 19 14.34 -19.22 13.56
C SER A 19 13.36 -19.62 12.48
N ALA A 20 12.11 -19.87 12.87
CA ALA A 20 11.02 -19.94 11.92
C ALA A 20 10.95 -18.57 11.21
N ALA A 21 11.25 -18.54 9.92
CA ALA A 21 10.91 -17.40 9.09
C ALA A 21 9.39 -17.26 9.13
N ALA A 22 8.90 -16.29 9.92
CA ALA A 22 7.52 -15.88 9.89
C ALA A 22 7.29 -15.18 8.55
N PHE A 23 6.97 -15.95 7.52
CA PHE A 23 6.31 -15.41 6.34
C PHE A 23 4.89 -15.04 6.75
N ALA A 24 4.73 -13.81 7.26
CA ALA A 24 3.44 -13.16 7.30
C ALA A 24 3.05 -12.85 5.85
N HIS A 25 2.61 -13.86 5.12
CA HIS A 25 1.89 -13.66 3.87
C HIS A 25 0.47 -13.30 4.27
N GLU A 26 0.23 -12.02 4.58
CA GLU A 26 -1.13 -11.52 4.56
C GLU A 26 -1.61 -11.64 3.12
N THR A 27 -2.54 -12.57 2.88
CA THR A 27 -3.28 -12.75 1.62
C THR A 27 -4.31 -11.62 1.42
N GLY A 28 -3.95 -10.40 1.77
CA GLY A 28 -4.65 -9.20 1.35
C GLY A 28 -3.62 -8.43 0.55
N ASP A 29 -3.87 -8.25 -0.76
CA ASP A 29 -3.12 -7.27 -1.54
C ASP A 29 -2.95 -5.99 -0.70
N PRO A 30 -1.79 -5.30 -0.75
CA PRO A 30 -1.56 -4.10 0.05
C PRO A 30 -2.48 -2.97 -0.43
N SER A 31 -3.75 -3.05 -0.06
CA SER A 31 -4.79 -2.15 -0.48
C SER A 31 -4.69 -0.86 0.31
N GLU A 32 -4.89 0.21 -0.41
CA GLU A 32 -5.16 1.52 0.15
C GLU A 32 -6.34 1.47 1.13
N LYS A 33 -6.35 2.40 2.07
CA LYS A 33 -7.55 2.67 2.86
C LYS A 33 -8.36 3.74 2.15
N VAL A 34 -9.56 3.39 1.71
CA VAL A 34 -10.52 4.33 1.11
C VAL A 34 -11.55 4.76 2.14
N THR A 35 -11.74 6.07 2.29
CA THR A 35 -12.78 6.67 3.15
C THR A 35 -13.74 7.48 2.29
N VAL A 36 -15.04 7.20 2.36
CA VAL A 36 -16.06 8.02 1.68
C VAL A 36 -16.37 9.26 2.52
N LEU A 37 -16.13 10.44 1.97
CA LEU A 37 -16.40 11.72 2.63
C LEU A 37 -17.79 12.25 2.27
N GLN A 38 -18.19 12.14 1.00
CA GLN A 38 -19.51 12.54 0.52
C GLN A 38 -19.98 11.59 -0.59
N ASP A 39 -21.27 11.25 -0.57
CA ASP A 39 -21.97 10.57 -1.67
C ASP A 39 -23.29 11.32 -1.92
N GLN A 40 -23.41 11.97 -3.08
CA GLN A 40 -24.51 12.87 -3.38
C GLN A 40 -25.11 12.57 -4.76
N MET A 41 -26.40 12.26 -4.80
CA MET A 41 -27.15 12.18 -6.06
C MET A 41 -27.27 13.57 -6.70
N LEU A 42 -26.97 13.66 -8.00
CA LEU A 42 -27.03 14.93 -8.72
C LEU A 42 -28.46 15.21 -9.19
N LYS A 43 -29.10 16.24 -8.61
CA LYS A 43 -30.48 16.60 -8.95
C LYS A 43 -30.66 17.02 -10.42
N ASN A 44 -29.65 17.64 -11.00
CA ASN A 44 -29.63 18.11 -12.39
C ASN A 44 -29.17 17.03 -13.39
N VAL A 45 -28.70 15.87 -12.92
CA VAL A 45 -28.24 14.76 -13.78
C VAL A 45 -28.80 13.43 -13.25
N PRO A 46 -30.02 13.05 -13.66
CA PRO A 46 -30.68 11.84 -13.17
C PRO A 46 -29.83 10.58 -13.34
N GLY A 47 -29.78 9.75 -12.29
CA GLY A 47 -29.02 8.51 -12.28
C GLY A 47 -27.50 8.66 -12.15
N LYS A 48 -27.00 9.89 -11.93
CA LYS A 48 -25.58 10.15 -11.63
C LYS A 48 -25.41 10.68 -10.21
N LYS A 49 -24.21 10.48 -9.68
CA LYS A 49 -23.80 10.95 -8.35
C LYS A 49 -22.42 11.62 -8.40
N ALA A 50 -22.18 12.52 -7.46
CA ALA A 50 -20.86 12.99 -7.10
C ALA A 50 -20.39 12.22 -5.86
N LEU A 51 -19.16 11.71 -5.91
CA LEU A 51 -18.52 11.02 -4.80
C LEU A 51 -17.23 11.76 -4.46
N MET A 52 -17.01 12.03 -3.17
CA MET A 52 -15.75 12.52 -2.64
C MET A 52 -15.19 11.45 -1.72
N ILE A 53 -13.96 11.03 -1.99
CA ILE A 53 -13.24 10.04 -1.19
C ILE A 53 -11.89 10.58 -0.77
N GLU A 54 -11.39 10.08 0.34
CA GLU A 54 -10.00 10.19 0.76
C GLU A 54 -9.35 8.82 0.63
N VAL A 55 -8.11 8.79 0.11
CA VAL A 55 -7.36 7.55 -0.09
C VAL A 55 -6.02 7.67 0.63
N ASP A 56 -5.80 6.79 1.60
CA ASP A 56 -4.57 6.71 2.37
C ASP A 56 -3.71 5.54 1.89
N TYR A 57 -2.43 5.81 1.64
CA TYR A 57 -1.40 4.81 1.35
C TYR A 57 -0.30 4.87 2.41
N LYS A 58 0.08 3.72 2.98
CA LYS A 58 1.38 3.58 3.65
C LYS A 58 2.49 3.61 2.60
N PRO A 59 3.75 3.94 2.98
CA PRO A 59 4.88 3.90 2.06
C PRO A 59 4.99 2.55 1.33
N GLY A 60 5.00 2.60 0.00
CA GLY A 60 5.09 1.41 -0.85
C GLY A 60 3.76 0.68 -1.12
N GLN A 61 2.64 1.12 -0.55
CA GLN A 61 1.32 0.63 -0.95
C GLN A 61 0.87 1.21 -2.29
N SER A 62 -0.04 0.51 -2.95
CA SER A 62 -0.58 0.89 -4.26
C SER A 62 -1.98 0.32 -4.43
N SER A 63 -2.79 1.00 -5.22
CA SER A 63 -4.04 0.42 -5.71
C SER A 63 -3.76 -0.57 -6.83
N ILE A 64 -4.57 -1.62 -6.88
CA ILE A 64 -4.62 -2.47 -8.06
C ILE A 64 -5.13 -1.65 -9.26
N ALA A 65 -4.71 -2.03 -10.47
CA ALA A 65 -5.23 -1.42 -11.67
C ALA A 65 -6.75 -1.62 -11.75
N HIS A 66 -7.49 -0.54 -11.88
CA HIS A 66 -8.95 -0.53 -11.99
C HIS A 66 -9.41 0.55 -12.98
N LYS A 67 -10.72 0.61 -13.21
CA LYS A 67 -11.36 1.53 -14.15
C LYS A 67 -12.48 2.29 -13.46
N HIS A 68 -12.61 3.58 -13.75
CA HIS A 68 -13.77 4.36 -13.35
C HIS A 68 -14.81 4.40 -14.47
N GLU A 69 -16.07 4.03 -14.19
CA GLU A 69 -17.18 4.20 -15.17
C GLU A 69 -17.56 5.68 -15.35
N GLY A 70 -17.27 6.52 -14.34
CA GLY A 70 -17.31 7.97 -14.44
C GLY A 70 -15.90 8.56 -14.53
N THR A 71 -15.82 9.87 -14.57
CA THR A 71 -14.56 10.62 -14.47
C THR A 71 -14.12 10.75 -13.02
N ALA A 72 -12.80 10.80 -12.77
CA ALA A 72 -12.23 11.16 -11.48
C ALA A 72 -11.32 12.39 -11.57
N MET A 73 -11.24 13.13 -10.48
CA MET A 73 -10.26 14.20 -10.27
C MET A 73 -9.56 13.90 -8.95
N ALA A 74 -8.23 13.84 -8.98
CA ALA A 74 -7.42 13.51 -7.81
C ALA A 74 -6.54 14.70 -7.43
N TYR A 75 -6.34 14.90 -6.14
CA TYR A 75 -5.50 15.96 -5.58
C TYR A 75 -4.70 15.41 -4.41
N VAL A 76 -3.39 15.69 -4.38
CA VAL A 76 -2.51 15.17 -3.33
C VAL A 76 -2.58 16.06 -2.09
N LEU A 77 -3.23 15.55 -1.04
CA LEU A 77 -3.32 16.22 0.26
C LEU A 77 -1.98 16.23 1.01
N SER A 78 -1.19 15.15 0.94
CA SER A 78 0.09 15.01 1.64
C SER A 78 0.98 13.97 0.96
N GLY A 79 2.29 14.10 1.11
CA GLY A 79 3.27 13.13 0.64
C GLY A 79 3.50 13.17 -0.87
N THR A 80 3.64 12.00 -1.48
CA THR A 80 3.96 11.84 -2.90
C THR A 80 3.30 10.58 -3.43
N ILE A 81 2.58 10.70 -4.54
CA ILE A 81 1.81 9.61 -5.18
C ILE A 81 2.27 9.47 -6.62
N THR A 82 2.58 8.24 -7.05
CA THR A 82 2.79 7.95 -8.46
C THR A 82 1.50 7.35 -9.03
N SER A 83 0.92 8.00 -10.03
CA SER A 83 -0.27 7.52 -10.73
C SER A 83 0.03 7.30 -12.21
N GLN A 84 -0.68 6.34 -12.81
CA GLN A 84 -0.65 6.07 -14.25
C GLN A 84 -2.08 5.93 -14.75
N VAL A 85 -2.54 6.94 -15.49
CA VAL A 85 -3.78 6.85 -16.26
C VAL A 85 -3.55 5.95 -17.48
N LYS A 86 -4.55 5.16 -17.85
CA LYS A 86 -4.44 4.16 -18.92
C LYS A 86 -3.88 4.72 -20.21
N GLY A 87 -2.78 4.13 -20.68
CA GLY A 87 -2.10 4.51 -21.93
C GLY A 87 -1.19 5.73 -21.79
N GLU A 88 -1.14 6.36 -20.62
CA GLU A 88 -0.26 7.47 -20.32
C GLU A 88 1.01 7.01 -19.59
N LYS A 89 1.95 7.94 -19.45
CA LYS A 89 3.15 7.71 -18.63
C LYS A 89 2.79 7.82 -17.15
N ALA A 90 3.46 7.04 -16.32
CA ALA A 90 3.39 7.24 -14.88
C ALA A 90 3.98 8.60 -14.49
N ILE A 91 3.28 9.34 -13.64
CA ILE A 91 3.69 10.66 -13.15
C ILE A 91 3.67 10.62 -11.62
N THR A 92 4.70 11.18 -11.00
CA THR A 92 4.81 11.33 -9.57
C THR A 92 4.36 12.73 -9.16
N TYR A 93 3.24 12.79 -8.45
CA TYR A 93 2.59 14.00 -7.95
C TYR A 93 2.97 14.24 -6.48
N LYS A 94 3.25 15.50 -6.14
CA LYS A 94 3.55 16.01 -4.80
C LYS A 94 2.33 16.71 -4.22
N THR A 95 2.37 17.00 -2.92
CA THR A 95 1.35 17.82 -2.24
C THR A 95 0.99 19.07 -3.03
N GLY A 96 -0.31 19.29 -3.24
CA GLY A 96 -0.83 20.42 -4.00
C GLY A 96 -1.01 20.15 -5.49
N GLU A 97 -0.44 19.08 -6.02
CA GLU A 97 -0.61 18.68 -7.41
C GLU A 97 -1.83 17.78 -7.59
N TYR A 98 -2.33 17.70 -8.83
CA TYR A 98 -3.57 17.04 -9.16
C TYR A 98 -3.55 16.50 -10.59
N TRP A 99 -4.45 15.56 -10.86
CA TRP A 99 -4.67 15.03 -12.21
C TRP A 99 -6.14 14.70 -12.45
N TYR A 100 -6.45 14.46 -13.73
CA TYR A 100 -7.78 14.12 -14.22
C TYR A 100 -7.74 12.73 -14.86
N GLU A 101 -8.75 11.92 -14.55
CA GLU A 101 -8.94 10.60 -15.13
C GLU A 101 -10.25 10.60 -15.94
N PRO A 102 -10.17 10.51 -17.28
CA PRO A 102 -11.36 10.46 -18.12
C PRO A 102 -12.23 9.25 -17.79
N ALA A 103 -13.54 9.36 -17.98
CA ALA A 103 -14.43 8.22 -17.86
C ALA A 103 -13.94 7.03 -18.71
N GLY A 104 -13.78 5.89 -18.06
CA GLY A 104 -13.35 4.65 -18.66
C GLY A 104 -11.84 4.45 -18.83
N SER A 105 -11.02 5.34 -18.29
CA SER A 105 -9.59 5.10 -18.08
C SER A 105 -9.37 3.99 -17.05
#